data_AF-A0A0F9NTX2-F1
#
_entry.id   AF-A0A0F9NTX2-F1
#
_cell.length_a   1.000
_cell.length_b   1.000
_cell.length_c   1.000
_cell.angle_alpha   90.00
_cell.angle_beta   90.00
_cell.angle_gamma   90.00
#
_symmetry.space_group_name_H-M   'P 1'
#
loop_
_entity.id
_entity.type
_entity.pdbx_description
1 polymer ?
#
loop_
_entity_poly.entity_id
_entity_poly.type
_entity_poly.pdbx_seq_one_letter_code
_entity_poly.pdbx_strand_id
1 'polypeptide(L)'
;MVKNKYKHFNPEKHKIESKIATVRRGHHCKFNINYHIIWIPKYRKSILTGKVKEVLKTIIEGQCYNMKINPLALEIMPDHLHLFVGARPTSQPCKIVNQLKGNTSIQLRRCFPDLRYLGYKQHYGKGFPALWAVGYYCGSAGHVSQEQVKRYIQEQEGKDVFEYDIFNCPSKLKGQLKIGDFSC
;
A
#
# COMPACT_ATOMS: atom_id res chain seq x y z
N MET A 1 26.28 -20.74 2.95
CA MET A 1 25.06 -20.67 2.12
C MET A 1 23.84 -20.73 3.05
N VAL A 2 23.11 -19.62 3.21
CA VAL A 2 21.92 -19.57 4.09
C VAL A 2 20.79 -20.36 3.42
N LYS A 3 20.51 -21.58 3.88
CA LYS A 3 19.37 -22.37 3.39
C LYS A 3 18.09 -21.60 3.72
N ASN A 4 17.35 -21.20 2.68
CA ASN A 4 16.06 -20.54 2.85
C ASN A 4 15.09 -21.56 3.47
N LYS A 5 14.83 -21.42 4.78
CA LYS A 5 14.06 -22.42 5.56
C LYS A 5 12.59 -22.52 5.11
N TYR A 6 12.10 -21.52 4.37
CA TYR A 6 10.71 -21.43 3.97
C TYR A 6 10.54 -21.18 2.47
N LYS A 7 9.46 -21.71 1.90
CA LYS A 7 9.05 -21.40 0.53
C LYS A 7 8.80 -19.89 0.43
N HIS A 8 9.40 -19.25 -0.57
CA HIS A 8 9.23 -17.82 -0.83
C HIS A 8 7.80 -17.52 -1.33
N PHE A 9 7.42 -16.24 -1.30
CA PHE A 9 6.12 -15.78 -1.80
C PHE A 9 5.86 -16.32 -3.20
N ASN A 10 4.76 -17.06 -3.39
CA ASN A 10 4.40 -17.63 -4.69
C ASN A 10 3.28 -16.80 -5.35
N PRO A 11 3.60 -15.97 -6.36
CA PRO A 11 2.62 -15.14 -7.05
C PRO A 11 1.54 -15.94 -7.77
N GLU A 12 1.86 -17.14 -8.28
CA GLU A 12 0.94 -17.97 -9.08
C GLU A 12 -0.26 -18.44 -8.26
N LYS A 13 -0.04 -18.75 -6.97
CA LYS A 13 -1.09 -19.23 -6.06
C LYS A 13 -2.24 -18.24 -5.91
N HIS A 14 -1.98 -16.95 -6.09
CA HIS A 14 -2.93 -15.88 -5.80
C HIS A 14 -3.53 -15.23 -7.05
N LYS A 15 -3.23 -15.74 -8.26
CA LYS A 15 -3.64 -15.16 -9.57
C LYS A 15 -3.39 -13.65 -9.61
N ILE A 16 -2.21 -13.23 -9.17
CA ILE A 16 -1.92 -11.82 -8.87
C ILE A 16 -1.80 -10.98 -10.14
N GLU A 17 -1.27 -11.55 -11.22
CA GLU A 17 -0.93 -10.83 -12.45
C GLU A 17 -2.13 -10.10 -13.05
N SER A 18 -3.30 -10.73 -13.11
CA SER A 18 -4.52 -10.09 -13.63
C SER A 18 -5.03 -8.95 -12.72
N LYS A 19 -4.86 -9.10 -11.40
CA LYS A 19 -5.27 -8.06 -10.44
C LYS A 19 -4.32 -6.87 -10.42
N ILE A 20 -3.00 -7.09 -10.62
CA ILE A 20 -2.01 -6.01 -10.75
C ILE A 20 -2.29 -5.17 -11.99
N ALA A 21 -2.66 -5.79 -13.11
CA ALA A 21 -2.86 -5.08 -14.37
C ALA A 21 -4.12 -4.21 -14.41
N THR A 22 -5.00 -4.29 -13.41
CA THR A 22 -6.29 -3.59 -13.43
C THR A 22 -6.14 -2.12 -13.01
N VAL A 23 -6.35 -1.19 -13.95
CA VAL A 23 -6.40 0.25 -13.68
C VAL A 23 -7.71 0.62 -12.97
N ARG A 24 -7.59 1.30 -11.82
CA ARG A 24 -8.73 1.76 -11.00
C ARG A 24 -9.03 3.23 -11.27
N ARG A 25 -10.28 3.65 -11.06
CA ARG A 25 -10.73 5.05 -11.19
C ARG A 25 -11.04 5.65 -9.82
N GLY A 26 -10.59 6.87 -9.60
CA GLY A 26 -11.09 7.81 -8.60
C GLY A 26 -11.84 8.96 -9.28
N HIS A 27 -12.35 9.91 -8.49
CA HIS A 27 -13.11 11.05 -9.02
C HIS A 27 -12.33 11.91 -10.02
N HIS A 28 -11.01 12.07 -9.80
CA HIS A 28 -10.16 12.94 -10.62
C HIS A 28 -8.92 12.21 -11.16
N CYS A 29 -8.85 10.88 -11.08
CA CYS A 29 -7.66 10.15 -11.52
C CYS A 29 -7.95 8.71 -11.95
N LYS A 30 -7.15 8.19 -12.88
CA LYS A 30 -7.00 6.75 -13.13
C LYS A 30 -5.65 6.33 -12.52
N PHE A 31 -5.60 5.22 -11.79
CA PHE A 31 -4.39 4.81 -11.09
C PHE A 31 -4.23 3.29 -11.01
N ASN A 32 -2.97 2.87 -11.09
CA ASN A 32 -2.54 1.50 -10.81
C ASN A 32 -1.33 1.55 -9.87
N ILE A 33 -1.59 1.56 -8.56
CA ILE A 33 -0.57 1.64 -7.51
C ILE A 33 -0.71 0.42 -6.62
N ASN A 34 0.31 -0.44 -6.62
CA ASN A 34 0.39 -1.59 -5.73
C ASN A 34 1.71 -1.56 -4.95
N TYR A 35 1.65 -1.94 -3.68
CA TYR A 35 2.80 -2.01 -2.79
C TYR A 35 2.99 -3.44 -2.31
N HIS A 36 4.24 -3.91 -2.36
CA HIS A 36 4.72 -5.10 -1.69
C HIS A 36 5.37 -4.71 -0.37
N ILE A 37 4.68 -4.99 0.71
CA ILE A 37 5.07 -4.62 2.06
C ILE A 37 5.49 -5.88 2.80
N ILE A 38 6.64 -5.84 3.46
CA ILE A 38 7.13 -6.94 4.28
C ILE A 38 7.55 -6.39 5.64
N TRP A 39 7.14 -7.06 6.71
CA TRP A 39 7.72 -6.80 8.02
C TRP A 39 7.86 -8.08 8.84
N ILE A 40 8.67 -7.98 9.89
CA ILE A 40 9.06 -9.12 10.71
C ILE A 40 8.69 -8.87 12.18
N PRO A 41 8.37 -9.93 12.96
CA PRO A 41 8.39 -9.87 14.42
C PRO A 41 9.73 -9.37 14.94
N LYS A 42 9.71 -8.76 16.12
CA LYS A 42 10.91 -8.31 16.79
C LYS A 42 11.86 -9.50 17.00
N TYR A 43 13.14 -9.31 16.65
CA TYR A 43 14.17 -10.36 16.62
C TYR A 43 13.88 -11.54 15.68
N ARG A 44 13.00 -11.36 14.69
CA ARG A 44 12.64 -12.38 13.68
C ARG A 44 12.20 -13.70 14.32
N LYS A 45 11.47 -13.62 15.44
CA LYS A 45 10.97 -14.80 16.14
C LYS A 45 9.87 -15.48 15.35
N SER A 46 9.88 -16.82 15.35
CA SER A 46 8.90 -17.66 14.65
C SER A 46 7.57 -17.78 15.42
N ILE A 47 6.93 -16.65 15.72
CA ILE A 47 5.72 -16.56 16.56
C ILE A 47 4.42 -16.55 15.76
N LEU A 48 4.50 -16.37 14.43
CA LEU A 48 3.33 -16.25 13.55
C LEU A 48 2.85 -17.62 13.06
N THR A 49 2.48 -18.49 13.99
CA THR A 49 2.08 -19.88 13.70
C THR A 49 0.74 -20.23 14.35
N GLY A 50 0.10 -21.29 13.85
CA GLY A 50 -1.19 -21.77 14.36
C GLY A 50 -2.25 -20.68 14.45
N LYS A 51 -2.92 -20.60 15.61
CA LYS A 51 -3.99 -19.62 15.89
C LYS A 51 -3.54 -18.16 15.76
N VAL A 52 -2.27 -17.85 16.06
CA VAL A 52 -1.75 -16.47 15.94
C VAL A 52 -1.80 -16.02 14.49
N LYS A 53 -1.44 -16.90 13.55
CA LYS A 53 -1.49 -16.62 12.11
C LYS A 53 -2.91 -16.38 11.61
N GLU A 54 -3.86 -17.20 12.06
CA GLU A 54 -5.27 -17.07 11.67
C GLU A 54 -5.87 -15.75 12.15
N VAL A 55 -5.68 -15.41 13.43
CA VAL A 55 -6.15 -14.14 13.99
C VAL A 55 -5.47 -12.95 13.33
N LEU A 56 -4.16 -13.02 13.08
CA LEU A 56 -3.43 -11.96 12.37
C LEU A 56 -3.99 -11.71 10.97
N LYS A 57 -4.32 -12.79 10.24
CA LYS A 57 -4.93 -12.69 8.91
C LYS A 57 -6.25 -11.92 8.97
N THR A 58 -7.14 -12.31 9.87
CA THR A 58 -8.45 -11.65 10.06
C THR A 58 -8.30 -10.17 10.42
N ILE A 59 -7.36 -9.83 11.31
CA ILE A 59 -7.10 -8.44 11.70
C ILE A 59 -6.62 -7.62 10.51
N ILE A 60 -5.67 -8.13 9.71
CA ILE A 60 -5.14 -7.41 8.55
C ILE A 60 -6.24 -7.19 7.52
N GLU A 61 -7.02 -8.22 7.19
CA GLU A 61 -8.12 -8.12 6.22
C GLU A 61 -9.16 -7.07 6.67
N GLY A 62 -9.56 -7.09 7.94
CA GLY A 62 -10.49 -6.10 8.49
C GLY A 62 -9.91 -4.67 8.50
N GLN A 63 -8.62 -4.50 8.78
CA GLN A 63 -7.98 -3.18 8.71
C GLN A 63 -7.86 -2.67 7.27
N CYS A 64 -7.52 -3.54 6.32
CA CYS A 64 -7.49 -3.17 4.91
C CYS A 64 -8.86 -2.67 4.43
N TYR A 65 -9.94 -3.35 4.86
CA TYR A 65 -11.31 -2.91 4.59
C TYR A 65 -11.58 -1.50 5.16
N ASN A 66 -11.27 -1.27 6.44
CA ASN A 66 -11.46 0.03 7.10
C ASN A 66 -10.68 1.16 6.42
N MET A 67 -9.46 0.87 5.96
CA MET A 67 -8.60 1.82 5.27
C MET A 67 -8.99 2.03 3.79
N LYS A 68 -9.98 1.29 3.28
CA LYS A 68 -10.41 1.31 1.87
C LYS A 68 -9.25 0.99 0.90
N ILE A 69 -8.35 0.11 1.32
CA ILE A 69 -7.25 -0.44 0.50
C ILE A 69 -7.58 -1.89 0.11
N ASN A 70 -7.12 -2.33 -1.05
CA ASN A 70 -7.43 -3.66 -1.56
C ASN A 70 -6.30 -4.66 -1.24
N PRO A 71 -6.48 -5.64 -0.33
CA PRO A 71 -5.50 -6.69 -0.11
C PRO A 71 -5.53 -7.68 -1.28
N LEU A 72 -4.49 -7.66 -2.10
CA LEU A 72 -4.37 -8.50 -3.29
C LEU A 72 -3.86 -9.91 -2.95
N ALA A 73 -2.87 -9.97 -2.06
CA ALA A 73 -2.35 -11.21 -1.50
C ALA A 73 -1.77 -10.96 -0.10
N LEU A 74 -1.94 -11.91 0.79
CA LEU A 74 -1.37 -11.89 2.13
C LEU A 74 -0.81 -13.27 2.44
N GLU A 75 0.50 -13.33 2.63
CA GLU A 75 1.19 -14.55 3.04
C GLU A 75 1.90 -14.31 4.38
N ILE A 76 1.54 -15.12 5.37
CA ILE A 76 2.12 -15.08 6.71
C ILE A 76 3.01 -16.30 6.89
N MET A 77 4.30 -16.04 7.03
CA MET A 77 5.34 -17.01 7.36
C MET A 77 5.59 -16.97 8.87
N PRO A 78 6.21 -18.00 9.48
CA PRO A 78 6.41 -18.03 10.92
C PRO A 78 7.16 -16.82 11.48
N ASP A 79 8.11 -16.28 10.72
CA ASP A 79 9.05 -15.23 11.14
C ASP A 79 8.93 -13.91 10.35
N HIS A 80 8.01 -13.81 9.39
CA HIS A 80 7.76 -12.60 8.60
C HIS A 80 6.43 -12.70 7.85
N LEU A 81 5.94 -11.59 7.31
CA LEU A 81 4.77 -11.62 6.43
C LEU A 81 4.96 -10.76 5.20
N HIS A 82 4.36 -11.18 4.11
CA HIS A 82 4.26 -10.47 2.84
C HIS A 82 2.83 -10.01 2.65
N LEU A 83 2.66 -8.71 2.49
CA LEU A 83 1.38 -8.08 2.20
C LEU A 83 1.49 -7.37 0.85
N PHE A 84 0.65 -7.78 -0.09
CA PHE A 84 0.53 -7.16 -1.40
C PHE A 84 -0.79 -6.40 -1.46
N VAL A 85 -0.73 -5.07 -1.59
CA VAL A 85 -1.91 -4.20 -1.48
C VAL A 85 -2.00 -3.23 -2.64
N GLY A 86 -3.20 -3.11 -3.21
CA GLY A 86 -3.56 -2.04 -4.13
C GLY A 86 -3.99 -0.80 -3.35
N ALA A 87 -3.20 0.27 -3.40
CA ALA A 87 -3.41 1.50 -2.64
C ALA A 87 -4.03 2.62 -3.50
N ARG A 88 -4.66 3.61 -2.86
CA ARG A 88 -5.11 4.84 -3.54
C ARG A 88 -3.93 5.82 -3.66
N PRO A 89 -3.96 6.78 -4.61
CA PRO A 89 -2.89 7.78 -4.73
C PRO A 89 -2.72 8.64 -3.46
N THR A 90 -3.78 8.79 -2.67
CA THR A 90 -3.76 9.51 -1.38
C THR A 90 -3.23 8.67 -0.23
N SER A 91 -3.06 7.36 -0.42
CA SER A 91 -2.60 6.44 0.61
C SER A 91 -1.07 6.43 0.68
N GLN A 92 -0.52 6.95 1.77
CA GLN A 92 0.92 6.95 2.01
C GLN A 92 1.38 5.57 2.52
N PRO A 93 2.41 4.94 1.90
CA PRO A 93 2.89 3.63 2.32
C PRO A 93 3.28 3.56 3.79
N CYS A 94 3.96 4.59 4.30
CA CYS A 94 4.36 4.67 5.71
C CYS A 94 3.14 4.67 6.65
N LYS A 95 2.07 5.37 6.31
CA LYS A 95 0.82 5.39 7.10
C LYS A 95 0.14 4.03 7.09
N ILE A 96 0.12 3.35 5.94
CA ILE A 96 -0.44 2.00 5.83
C ILE A 96 0.28 1.06 6.79
N VAL A 97 1.61 1.04 6.73
CA VAL A 97 2.43 0.17 7.56
C VAL A 97 2.30 0.50 9.05
N ASN A 98 2.28 1.79 9.40
CA ASN A 98 2.15 2.23 10.79
C ASN A 98 0.82 1.78 11.40
N GLN A 99 -0.29 1.96 10.67
CA GLN A 99 -1.61 1.54 11.15
C GLN A 99 -1.70 0.01 11.28
N LEU A 100 -1.25 -0.73 10.26
CA LEU A 100 -1.26 -2.19 10.29
C LEU A 100 -0.40 -2.75 11.43
N LYS A 101 0.86 -2.31 11.56
CA LYS A 101 1.77 -2.77 12.64
C LYS A 101 1.25 -2.39 14.02
N GLY A 102 0.76 -1.16 14.19
CA GLY A 102 0.22 -0.67 15.45
C GLY A 102 -1.00 -1.49 15.90
N ASN A 103 -2.01 -1.59 15.02
CA ASN A 103 -3.25 -2.28 15.34
C ASN A 103 -3.04 -3.78 15.57
N THR A 104 -2.31 -4.46 14.69
CA THR A 104 -2.00 -5.89 14.86
C THR A 104 -1.22 -6.16 16.14
N SER A 105 -0.26 -5.30 16.50
CA SER A 105 0.51 -5.41 17.75
C SER A 105 -0.38 -5.31 18.99
N ILE A 106 -1.38 -4.43 18.99
CA ILE A 106 -2.31 -4.26 20.12
C ILE A 106 -3.26 -5.45 20.20
N GLN A 107 -3.94 -5.77 19.10
CA GLN A 107 -4.98 -6.81 19.10
C GLN A 107 -4.39 -8.20 19.36
N LEU A 108 -3.27 -8.56 18.72
CA LEU A 108 -2.64 -9.86 18.96
C LEU A 108 -2.17 -10.03 20.41
N ARG A 109 -1.60 -8.99 21.03
CA ARG A 109 -1.16 -9.07 22.45
C ARG A 109 -2.33 -9.08 23.44
N ARG A 110 -3.53 -8.66 23.02
CA ARG A 110 -4.76 -8.84 23.81
C ARG A 110 -5.29 -10.27 23.70
N CYS A 111 -5.31 -10.84 22.49
CA CYS A 111 -5.75 -12.22 22.27
C CYS A 111 -4.78 -13.27 22.81
N PHE A 112 -3.47 -12.98 22.74
CA PHE A 112 -2.39 -13.89 23.13
C PHE A 112 -1.40 -13.14 24.04
N PRO A 113 -1.65 -13.10 25.36
CA PRO A 113 -0.80 -12.39 26.31
C PRO A 113 0.68 -12.80 26.26
N ASP A 114 0.96 -14.07 25.94
CA ASP A 114 2.31 -14.62 25.79
C ASP A 114 3.15 -13.94 24.69
N LEU A 115 2.50 -13.33 23.70
CA LEU A 115 3.20 -12.58 22.65
C LEU A 115 3.91 -11.33 23.19
N ARG A 116 3.53 -10.84 24.39
CA ARG A 116 4.29 -9.82 25.11
C ARG A 116 5.74 -10.24 25.36
N TYR A 117 5.98 -11.55 25.48
CA TYR A 117 7.30 -12.12 25.71
C TYR A 117 7.91 -12.72 24.45
N LEU A 118 7.33 -12.51 23.26
CA LEU A 118 7.87 -12.99 21.98
C LEU A 118 8.21 -14.49 21.96
N GLY A 119 7.49 -15.31 22.74
CA GLY A 119 7.73 -16.75 22.86
C GLY A 119 8.82 -17.16 23.86
N TYR A 120 9.40 -16.23 24.62
CA TYR A 120 10.24 -16.56 25.77
C TYR A 120 9.38 -16.96 26.97
N LYS A 121 9.65 -18.11 27.59
CA LYS A 121 9.03 -18.50 28.87
C LYS A 121 9.49 -17.53 29.95
N GLN A 122 8.56 -16.76 30.55
CA GLN A 122 8.60 -16.06 31.85
C GLN A 122 9.91 -15.40 32.39
N HIS A 123 10.96 -15.19 31.60
CA HIS A 123 12.26 -14.66 32.09
C HIS A 123 12.55 -13.21 31.70
N TYR A 124 11.64 -12.50 31.05
CA TYR A 124 11.84 -11.10 30.61
C TYR A 124 10.93 -10.12 31.35
N GLY A 125 11.08 -9.99 32.67
CA GLY A 125 10.53 -8.89 33.49
C GLY A 125 9.18 -8.31 33.01
N LYS A 126 9.16 -7.04 32.58
CA LYS A 126 7.95 -6.32 32.13
C LYS A 126 7.47 -6.70 30.71
N GLY A 127 8.19 -7.56 29.99
CA GLY A 127 7.93 -7.94 28.59
C GLY A 127 8.52 -6.97 27.56
N PHE A 128 8.31 -7.24 26.27
CA PHE A 128 8.81 -6.40 25.19
C PHE A 128 7.82 -5.27 24.85
N PRO A 129 8.32 -4.03 24.61
CA PRO A 129 7.44 -2.89 24.30
C PRO A 129 6.73 -3.03 22.95
N ALA A 130 7.35 -3.73 21.99
CA ALA A 130 6.87 -3.88 20.62
C ALA A 130 6.90 -5.34 20.18
N LEU A 131 5.85 -5.76 19.47
CA LEU A 131 5.74 -7.06 18.81
C LEU A 131 6.58 -7.15 17.54
N TRP A 132 6.62 -6.05 16.77
CA TRP A 132 7.26 -5.98 15.46
C TRP A 132 8.63 -5.33 15.53
N ALA A 133 9.50 -5.63 14.56
CA ALA A 133 10.72 -4.86 14.36
C ALA A 133 10.39 -3.41 13.93
N VAL A 134 11.31 -2.47 14.12
CA VAL A 134 11.10 -1.05 13.77
C VAL A 134 10.94 -0.91 12.25
N GLY A 135 11.86 -1.50 11.49
CA GLY A 135 11.87 -1.44 10.03
C GLY A 135 10.75 -2.24 9.35
N TYR A 136 10.63 -2.01 8.04
CA TYR A 136 9.81 -2.75 7.10
C TYR A 136 10.40 -2.55 5.70
N TYR A 137 10.08 -3.45 4.78
CA TYR A 137 10.34 -3.29 3.36
C TYR A 137 9.06 -2.82 2.67
N CYS A 138 9.22 -1.95 1.68
CA CYS A 138 8.15 -1.49 0.81
C CYS A 138 8.69 -1.34 -0.61
N GLY A 139 8.25 -2.19 -1.52
CA GLY A 139 8.50 -2.08 -2.95
C GLY A 139 7.23 -1.67 -3.68
N SER A 140 7.33 -0.83 -4.72
CA SER A 140 6.25 -0.64 -5.67
C SER A 140 6.20 -1.83 -6.63
N ALA A 141 5.00 -2.25 -7.02
CA ALA A 141 4.80 -3.25 -8.05
C ALA A 141 3.75 -2.73 -9.04
N GLY A 142 4.17 -2.57 -10.29
CA GLY A 142 3.29 -2.18 -11.38
C GLY A 142 3.64 -2.99 -12.61
N HIS A 143 2.63 -3.58 -13.24
CA HIS A 143 2.73 -4.03 -14.62
C HIS A 143 1.95 -3.02 -15.44
N VAL A 144 2.66 -2.17 -16.18
CA VAL A 144 2.05 -1.26 -17.14
C VAL A 144 2.41 -1.79 -18.53
N SER A 145 1.51 -2.55 -19.14
CA SER A 145 1.68 -3.03 -20.52
C SER A 145 1.69 -1.81 -21.47
N GLN A 146 2.49 -1.85 -22.54
CA GLN A 146 2.54 -0.77 -23.54
C GLN A 146 1.15 -0.47 -24.12
N GLU A 147 0.29 -1.49 -24.24
CA GLU A 147 -1.10 -1.40 -24.68
C GLU A 147 -1.96 -0.55 -23.74
N GLN A 148 -1.72 -0.59 -22.43
CA GLN A 148 -2.45 0.22 -21.45
C GLN A 148 -2.01 1.68 -21.50
N VAL A 149 -0.72 1.93 -21.73
CA VAL A 149 -0.19 3.28 -21.95
C VAL A 149 -0.80 3.86 -23.23
N LYS A 150 -0.75 3.12 -24.33
CA LYS A 150 -1.30 3.52 -25.63
C LYS A 150 -2.81 3.78 -25.54
N ARG A 151 -3.57 2.89 -24.91
CA ARG A 151 -5.01 3.09 -24.67
C ARG A 151 -5.28 4.32 -23.82
N TYR A 152 -4.49 4.56 -22.77
CA TYR A 152 -4.68 5.75 -21.94
C TYR A 152 -4.41 7.04 -22.72
N ILE A 153 -3.36 7.07 -23.56
CA ILE A 153 -3.06 8.22 -24.45
C ILE A 153 -4.21 8.46 -25.43
N GLN A 154 -4.66 7.42 -26.13
CA GLN A 154 -5.78 7.50 -27.09
C GLN A 154 -7.10 7.93 -26.43
N GLU A 155 -7.39 7.47 -25.21
CA GLU A 155 -8.56 7.90 -24.42
C GLU A 155 -8.49 9.38 -23.97
N GLN A 156 -7.32 10.03 -24.05
CA GLN A 156 -7.14 11.46 -23.75
C GLN A 156 -7.14 12.32 -25.01
N GLU A 157 -6.61 11.83 -26.13
CA GLU A 157 -6.54 12.56 -27.41
C GLU A 157 -7.93 12.85 -28.03
N GLY A 158 -8.95 12.04 -27.71
CA GLY A 158 -10.32 12.22 -28.22
C GLY A 158 -11.26 13.07 -27.34
N LYS A 159 -10.74 13.78 -26.34
CA LYS A 159 -11.53 14.72 -25.54
C LYS A 159 -11.43 16.11 -26.13
N ASP A 160 -12.55 16.82 -26.20
CA ASP A 160 -12.57 18.23 -26.61
C ASP A 160 -11.58 19.02 -25.75
N VAL A 161 -10.47 19.40 -26.36
CA VAL A 161 -9.60 20.42 -25.82
C VAL A 161 -10.35 21.72 -26.07
N PHE A 162 -10.84 22.37 -25.02
CA PHE A 162 -11.26 23.76 -25.15
C PHE A 162 -10.04 24.53 -25.66
N GLU A 163 -10.07 24.98 -26.92
CA GLU A 163 -9.12 25.96 -27.43
C GLU A 163 -9.32 27.24 -26.62
N TYR A 164 -8.57 27.37 -25.53
CA TYR A 164 -8.44 28.61 -24.78
C TYR A 164 -7.08 29.20 -25.13
N ASP A 165 -7.09 30.08 -26.12
CA ASP A 165 -5.92 30.85 -26.51
C ASP A 165 -5.81 32.07 -25.58
N ILE A 166 -4.83 32.03 -24.67
CA ILE A 166 -4.50 33.12 -23.74
C ILE A 166 -4.22 34.43 -24.49
N PHE A 167 -3.81 34.35 -25.76
CA PHE A 167 -3.43 35.49 -26.59
C PHE A 167 -4.50 35.91 -27.59
N ASN A 168 -5.60 35.15 -27.76
CA ASN A 168 -6.79 35.60 -28.48
C ASN A 168 -7.65 36.46 -27.55
N CYS A 169 -7.07 37.58 -27.16
CA CYS A 169 -7.82 38.76 -26.78
C CYS A 169 -8.84 39.04 -27.90
N PRO A 170 -10.15 39.05 -27.63
CA PRO A 170 -11.16 39.41 -28.62
C PRO A 170 -10.72 40.69 -29.32
N SER A 171 -10.86 40.78 -30.64
CA SER A 171 -10.39 41.93 -31.43
C SER A 171 -10.92 43.29 -30.91
N LYS A 172 -12.02 43.27 -30.13
CA LYS A 172 -12.60 44.42 -29.42
C LYS A 172 -11.77 44.93 -28.21
N LEU A 173 -10.88 44.10 -27.66
CA LEU A 173 -10.08 44.38 -26.46
C LEU A 173 -8.58 44.58 -26.78
N LYS A 174 -8.18 44.34 -28.04
CA LYS A 174 -6.81 44.49 -28.53
C LYS A 174 -6.43 45.99 -28.54
N GLY A 175 -5.74 46.44 -27.50
CA GLY A 175 -5.29 47.83 -27.32
C GLY A 175 -5.90 48.59 -26.14
N GLN A 176 -6.78 47.98 -25.34
CA GLN A 176 -7.39 48.63 -24.17
C GLN A 176 -6.64 48.41 -22.86
N LEU A 177 -5.71 47.45 -22.78
CA LEU A 177 -4.94 47.18 -21.58
C LEU A 177 -3.60 47.94 -21.63
N LYS A 178 -3.53 49.07 -20.92
CA LYS A 178 -2.25 49.67 -20.57
C LYS A 178 -1.62 48.81 -19.48
N ILE A 179 -0.32 48.56 -19.60
CA ILE A 179 0.51 47.73 -18.70
C ILE A 179 0.54 48.21 -17.23
N GLY A 180 -0.17 49.30 -16.89
CA GLY A 180 -0.25 49.88 -15.54
C GLY A 180 -1.51 49.55 -14.74
N ASP A 181 -2.49 48.82 -15.27
CA ASP A 181 -3.79 48.60 -14.58
C ASP A 181 -3.86 47.32 -13.72
N PHE A 182 -2.75 46.58 -13.58
CA PHE A 182 -2.64 45.48 -12.62
C PHE A 182 -1.96 45.96 -11.34
N SER A 183 -2.68 46.75 -10.56
CA SER A 183 -2.41 46.94 -9.14
C SER A 183 -3.44 46.18 -8.31
N CYS A 184 -3.02 45.03 -7.78
CA CYS A 184 -3.44 44.38 -6.53
C CYS A 184 -2.46 43.25 -6.22
#